data_AF-A0A497PV54-F1
#
_entry.id   AF-A0A497PV54-F1
#
_cell.length_a   1.000
_cell.length_b   1.000
_cell.length_c   1.000
_cell.angle_alpha   90.00
_cell.angle_beta   90.00
_cell.angle_gamma   90.00
#
_symmetry.space_group_name_H-M   'P 1'
#
loop_
_entity.id
_entity.type
_entity.pdbx_description
1 polymer ?
#
loop_
_entity_poly.entity_id
_entity_poly.type
_entity_poly.pdbx_seq_one_letter_code
_entity_poly.pdbx_strand_id
1 'polypeptide(L)'
;MIVTTSRRMSVPSGLSDLAWSILTHFRDQIEKLGLDAGARDILEGTRLASLNSVLSLLRGMKSGEPVTEPFTSLSYTGFRMGASPREVGRIISHVDQPPQSIIDRVEDLGRFEITDLLGRIHALGCYRLPLTSSHCTGQRQLGAYYTPSGVARFIVAHALAPTLREVSRAQSLDEAMQVISSVRVLDPACGTGVFLLAAATLMRESLG
;
A
#
# COMPACT_ATOMS: atom_id res chain seq x y z
N MET A 1 -5.90 -13.56 43.08
CA MET A 1 -5.09 -14.22 42.05
C MET A 1 -5.84 -14.07 40.72
N ILE A 2 -5.58 -12.98 40.00
CA ILE A 2 -6.30 -12.66 38.75
C ILE A 2 -5.43 -13.18 37.60
N VAL A 3 -5.89 -14.23 36.94
CA VAL A 3 -5.27 -14.74 35.72
C VAL A 3 -5.72 -13.84 34.57
N THR A 4 -4.83 -12.95 34.13
CA THR A 4 -5.00 -12.22 32.86
C THR A 4 -4.58 -13.14 31.71
N THR A 5 -5.53 -13.84 31.13
CA THR A 5 -5.36 -14.48 29.82
C THR A 5 -5.29 -13.38 28.76
N SER A 6 -4.06 -13.03 28.38
CA SER A 6 -3.77 -12.24 27.19
C SER A 6 -4.25 -13.02 25.97
N ARG A 7 -5.47 -12.70 25.53
CA ARG A 7 -6.03 -13.22 24.28
C ARG A 7 -5.24 -12.56 23.14
N ARG A 8 -4.14 -13.21 22.73
CA ARG A 8 -3.47 -12.91 21.45
C ARG A 8 -4.57 -12.92 20.39
N MET A 9 -4.87 -11.75 19.84
CA MET A 9 -5.71 -11.63 18.67
C MET A 9 -5.02 -12.43 17.57
N SER A 10 -5.60 -13.56 17.21
CA SER A 10 -5.21 -14.34 16.04
C SER A 10 -5.41 -13.47 14.81
N VAL A 11 -4.32 -12.96 14.26
CA VAL A 11 -4.34 -12.19 13.01
C VAL A 11 -4.53 -13.19 11.86
N PRO A 12 -5.46 -12.98 10.92
CA PRO A 12 -5.69 -13.92 9.83
C PRO A 12 -4.53 -13.85 8.82
N SER A 13 -3.98 -15.01 8.43
CA SER A 13 -2.97 -15.16 7.39
C SER A 13 -3.39 -14.47 6.07
N GLY A 14 -2.88 -13.26 5.81
CA GLY A 14 -3.29 -12.47 4.64
C GLY A 14 -2.35 -11.30 4.28
N LEU A 15 -2.74 -10.50 3.28
CA LEU A 15 -1.94 -9.39 2.72
C LEU A 15 -1.56 -8.31 3.76
N SER A 16 -2.40 -8.09 4.77
CA SER A 16 -2.08 -7.17 5.88
C SER A 16 -0.87 -7.62 6.68
N ASP A 17 -0.76 -8.93 6.93
CA ASP A 17 0.35 -9.49 7.69
C ASP A 17 1.63 -9.44 6.87
N LEU A 18 1.53 -9.72 5.57
CA LEU A 18 2.67 -9.57 4.65
C LEU A 18 3.18 -8.13 4.62
N ALA A 19 2.27 -7.15 4.47
CA ALA A 19 2.64 -5.73 4.51
C ALA A 19 3.33 -5.35 5.82
N TRP A 20 2.84 -5.86 6.95
CA TRP A 20 3.44 -5.64 8.25
C TRP A 20 4.83 -6.27 8.39
N SER A 21 4.98 -7.53 7.95
CA SER A 21 6.26 -8.23 7.96
C SER A 21 7.31 -7.50 7.14
N ILE A 22 6.96 -7.01 5.95
CA ILE A 22 7.86 -6.24 5.08
C ILE A 22 8.29 -4.94 5.77
N LEU A 23 7.33 -4.15 6.27
CA LEU A 23 7.64 -2.88 6.95
C LEU A 23 8.49 -3.07 8.20
N THR A 24 8.20 -4.10 9.00
CA THR A 24 8.95 -4.41 10.22
C THR A 24 10.38 -4.83 9.85
N HIS A 25 10.55 -5.68 8.84
CA HIS A 25 11.86 -6.11 8.38
C HIS A 25 12.75 -4.92 7.98
N PHE A 26 12.26 -4.05 7.09
CA PHE A 26 13.04 -2.90 6.63
C PHE A 26 13.32 -1.90 7.74
N ARG A 27 12.36 -1.69 8.65
CA ARG A 27 12.59 -0.85 9.82
C ARG A 27 13.73 -1.39 10.68
N ASP A 28 13.65 -2.66 11.06
CA ASP A 28 14.65 -3.30 11.93
C ASP A 28 16.03 -3.28 11.28
N GLN A 29 16.09 -3.44 9.95
CA GLN A 29 17.34 -3.31 9.21
C GLN A 29 17.88 -1.88 9.28
N ILE A 30 17.06 -0.87 9.00
CA ILE A 30 17.46 0.54 9.03
C ILE A 30 17.92 0.95 10.43
N GLU A 31 17.23 0.52 11.48
CA GLU A 31 17.63 0.77 12.87
C GLU A 31 19.00 0.16 13.18
N LYS A 32 19.29 -1.05 12.67
CA LYS A 32 20.60 -1.71 12.84
C LYS A 32 21.73 -1.04 12.08
N LEU A 33 21.45 -0.27 11.03
CA LEU A 33 22.48 0.49 10.32
C LEU A 33 23.08 1.61 11.20
N GLY A 34 22.40 2.01 12.28
CA GLY A 34 22.91 3.02 13.22
C GLY A 34 23.18 4.38 12.56
N LEU A 35 22.45 4.68 11.48
CA LEU A 35 22.62 5.93 10.74
C LEU A 35 22.14 7.10 11.60
N ASP A 36 22.90 8.19 11.60
CA ASP A 36 22.46 9.48 12.13
C ASP A 36 21.41 10.08 11.17
N ALA A 37 20.17 9.64 11.32
CA ALA A 37 19.04 10.04 10.50
C ALA A 37 17.86 10.40 11.40
N GLY A 38 17.09 11.41 11.00
CA GLY A 38 15.91 11.81 11.76
C GLY A 38 14.87 10.71 11.77
N ALA A 39 14.05 10.65 12.84
CA ALA A 39 12.97 9.68 12.92
C ALA A 39 12.04 9.72 11.69
N ARG A 40 11.84 10.90 11.09
CA ARG A 40 11.02 11.06 9.86
C ARG A 40 11.68 10.44 8.63
N ASP A 41 12.99 10.57 8.50
CA ASP A 41 13.75 9.96 7.41
C ASP A 41 13.72 8.44 7.50
N ILE A 42 13.82 7.90 8.72
CA ILE A 42 13.72 6.46 8.99
C ILE A 42 12.34 5.93 8.58
N LEU A 43 11.26 6.64 8.90
CA LEU A 43 9.89 6.25 8.52
C LEU A 43 9.69 6.26 7.01
N GLU A 44 10.10 7.33 6.33
CA GLU A 44 10.01 7.42 4.86
C GLU A 44 10.93 6.43 4.16
N GLY A 45 12.14 6.22 4.69
CA GLY A 45 13.10 5.21 4.22
C GLY A 45 12.51 3.81 4.32
N THR A 46 11.89 3.47 5.46
CA THR A 46 11.21 2.19 5.67
C THR A 46 10.09 2.00 4.65
N ARG A 47 9.25 3.02 4.46
CA ARG A 47 8.13 2.97 3.50
C ARG A 47 8.64 2.75 2.07
N LEU A 48 9.61 3.54 1.62
CA LEU A 48 10.13 3.46 0.26
C LEU A 48 10.94 2.17 0.02
N ALA A 49 11.76 1.74 0.97
CA ALA A 49 12.45 0.45 0.92
C ALA A 49 11.46 -0.71 0.74
N SER A 50 10.40 -0.71 1.54
CA SER A 50 9.33 -1.72 1.46
C SER A 50 8.63 -1.74 0.10
N LEU A 51 8.25 -0.57 -0.43
CA LEU A 51 7.60 -0.46 -1.74
C LEU A 51 8.54 -0.88 -2.88
N ASN A 52 9.79 -0.44 -2.82
CA ASN A 52 10.79 -0.74 -3.85
C ASN A 52 11.22 -2.20 -3.83
N SER A 53 11.24 -2.84 -2.66
CA SER A 53 11.49 -4.26 -2.54
C SER A 53 10.42 -5.06 -3.27
N VAL A 54 9.13 -4.83 -2.96
CA VAL A 54 8.02 -5.48 -3.68
C VAL A 54 8.13 -5.21 -5.18
N LEU A 55 8.32 -3.96 -5.59
CA LEU A 55 8.46 -3.60 -7.01
C LEU A 55 9.63 -4.34 -7.68
N SER A 56 10.78 -4.49 -7.00
CA SER A 56 11.94 -5.19 -7.54
C SER A 56 11.70 -6.69 -7.74
N LEU A 57 10.95 -7.32 -6.84
CA LEU A 57 10.56 -8.73 -6.97
C LEU A 57 9.63 -8.94 -8.17
N LEU A 58 8.75 -7.98 -8.47
CA LEU A 58 7.94 -8.02 -9.70
C LEU A 58 8.79 -7.97 -10.97
N ARG A 59 9.93 -7.26 -10.94
CA ARG A 59 10.86 -7.15 -12.09
C ARG A 59 11.63 -8.46 -12.33
N GLY A 60 11.92 -9.23 -11.28
CA GLY A 60 12.56 -10.55 -11.37
C GLY A 60 11.68 -11.61 -12.05
N MET A 61 10.35 -11.41 -12.04
CA MET A 61 9.38 -12.39 -12.55
C MET A 61 9.17 -12.37 -14.07
N LYS A 62 9.63 -11.35 -14.82
CA LYS A 62 9.46 -11.27 -16.28
C LYS A 62 10.67 -10.67 -16.98
N SER A 63 11.46 -11.52 -17.62
CA SER A 63 12.43 -11.10 -18.64
C SER A 63 11.70 -10.36 -19.77
N GLY A 64 11.85 -9.02 -19.86
CA GLY A 64 11.57 -8.28 -21.09
C GLY A 64 10.60 -7.09 -21.05
N GLU A 65 9.99 -6.72 -19.92
CA GLU A 65 9.20 -5.45 -19.84
C GLU A 65 10.01 -4.30 -19.22
N PRO A 66 9.85 -3.06 -19.73
CA PRO A 66 10.67 -1.93 -19.34
C PRO A 66 10.44 -1.53 -17.88
N VAL A 67 11.57 -1.28 -17.23
CA VAL A 67 11.80 -0.72 -15.91
C VAL A 67 10.72 0.29 -15.51
N THR A 68 9.88 -0.06 -14.54
CA THR A 68 9.25 0.97 -13.69
C THR A 68 10.36 1.49 -12.79
N GLU A 69 10.75 2.76 -12.88
CA GLU A 69 11.72 3.38 -11.96
C GLU A 69 11.34 3.11 -10.48
N PRO A 70 12.30 2.98 -9.55
CA PRO A 70 11.97 2.84 -8.13
C PRO A 70 11.18 4.07 -7.64
N PHE A 71 10.34 3.87 -6.64
CA PHE A 71 9.72 4.96 -5.92
C PHE A 71 10.79 5.77 -5.18
N THR A 72 10.89 7.04 -5.53
CA THR A 72 11.84 8.01 -4.93
C THR A 72 11.14 9.16 -4.22
N SER A 73 9.86 9.37 -4.50
CA SER A 73 9.09 10.48 -3.93
C SER A 73 8.72 10.21 -2.48
N LEU A 74 8.98 11.21 -1.63
CA LEU A 74 8.47 11.23 -0.26
C LEU A 74 6.93 11.25 -0.27
N SER A 75 6.33 10.70 0.79
CA SER A 75 4.91 10.90 0.99
C SER A 75 4.64 12.38 1.28
N TYR A 76 3.42 12.85 1.00
CA TYR A 76 3.01 14.21 1.39
C TYR A 76 3.25 14.44 2.88
N THR A 77 2.97 13.43 3.71
CA THR A 77 3.16 13.50 5.16
C THR A 77 4.64 13.61 5.53
N GLY A 78 5.51 12.77 4.95
CA GLY A 78 6.95 12.81 5.18
C GLY A 78 7.55 14.15 4.78
N PHE A 79 7.20 14.66 3.61
CA PHE A 79 7.63 15.98 3.16
C PHE A 79 7.17 17.10 4.10
N ARG A 80 5.88 17.13 4.47
CA ARG A 80 5.32 18.13 5.38
C ARG A 80 5.93 18.08 6.79
N MET A 81 6.38 16.90 7.22
CA MET A 81 7.02 16.68 8.51
C MET A 81 8.54 16.87 8.45
N GLY A 82 9.09 17.31 7.31
CA GLY A 82 10.50 17.69 7.16
C GLY A 82 11.45 16.53 6.88
N ALA A 83 10.97 15.39 6.37
CA ALA A 83 11.86 14.33 5.89
C ALA A 83 12.72 14.84 4.72
N SER A 84 14.00 14.47 4.71
CA SER A 84 14.98 14.83 3.70
C SER A 84 15.03 13.78 2.60
N PRO A 85 14.74 14.13 1.33
CA PRO A 85 14.87 13.18 0.22
C PRO A 85 16.28 12.59 0.10
N ARG A 86 17.31 13.38 0.45
CA ARG A 86 18.71 12.96 0.42
C ARG A 86 19.00 11.89 1.46
N GLU A 87 18.56 12.10 2.70
CA GLU A 87 18.77 11.12 3.79
C GLU A 87 17.95 9.86 3.56
N VAL A 88 16.72 10.00 3.10
CA VAL A 88 15.87 8.86 2.71
C VAL A 88 16.51 8.06 1.58
N GLY A 89 17.06 8.72 0.55
CA GLY A 89 17.81 8.06 -0.51
C GLY A 89 19.05 7.32 0.00
N ARG A 90 19.80 7.93 0.93
CA ARG A 90 20.95 7.30 1.60
C ARG A 90 20.52 6.08 2.40
N ILE A 91 19.41 6.12 3.12
CA ILE A 91 18.88 4.97 3.85
C ILE A 91 18.57 3.82 2.88
N ILE A 92 17.83 4.10 1.81
CA ILE A 92 17.39 3.09 0.82
C ILE A 92 18.59 2.44 0.11
N SER A 93 19.70 3.16 -0.07
CA SER A 93 20.90 2.59 -0.70
C SER A 93 21.68 1.62 0.19
N HIS A 94 21.34 1.51 1.47
CA HIS A 94 22.04 0.67 2.46
C HIS A 94 21.17 -0.48 3.00
N VAL A 95 19.93 -0.62 2.53
CA VAL A 95 19.09 -1.76 2.86
C VAL A 95 19.27 -2.88 1.85
N ASP A 96 19.11 -4.11 2.32
CA ASP A 96 19.29 -5.33 1.54
C ASP A 96 17.92 -5.91 1.16
N GLN A 97 17.93 -7.00 0.38
CA GLN A 97 16.71 -7.73 0.07
C GLN A 97 16.11 -8.38 1.34
N PRO A 98 14.78 -8.54 1.38
CA PRO A 98 14.11 -9.19 2.49
C PRO A 98 14.44 -10.69 2.54
N PRO A 99 14.19 -11.36 3.68
CA PRO A 99 14.39 -12.81 3.78
C PRO A 99 13.54 -13.58 2.78
N GLN A 100 14.00 -14.76 2.35
CA GLN A 100 13.34 -15.60 1.36
C GLN A 100 11.84 -15.85 1.67
N SER A 101 11.48 -16.02 2.95
CA SER A 101 10.09 -16.19 3.38
C SER A 101 9.14 -15.03 3.01
N ILE A 102 9.66 -13.81 2.84
CA ILE A 102 8.88 -12.66 2.34
C ILE A 102 8.87 -12.68 0.81
N ILE A 103 10.00 -13.01 0.19
CA ILE A 103 10.15 -13.11 -1.26
C ILE A 103 9.14 -14.11 -1.82
N ASP A 104 9.15 -15.35 -1.34
CA ASP A 104 8.26 -16.43 -1.79
C ASP A 104 6.79 -15.99 -1.71
N ARG A 105 6.40 -15.38 -0.59
CA ARG A 105 5.02 -14.90 -0.37
C ARG A 105 4.61 -13.77 -1.30
N VAL A 106 5.55 -12.96 -1.79
CA VAL A 106 5.27 -11.87 -2.75
C VAL A 106 5.21 -12.44 -4.17
N GLU A 107 6.07 -13.39 -4.51
CA GLU A 107 6.09 -14.05 -5.82
C GLU A 107 4.83 -14.90 -6.07
N ASP A 108 4.25 -15.47 -5.00
CA ASP A 108 2.98 -16.21 -5.07
C ASP A 108 1.73 -15.32 -5.32
N LEU A 109 1.87 -13.99 -5.31
CA LEU A 109 0.73 -13.07 -5.43
C LEU A 109 0.32 -12.81 -6.89
N GLY A 110 -0.98 -12.74 -7.12
CA GLY A 110 -1.53 -12.20 -8.36
C GLY A 110 -1.32 -10.69 -8.49
N ARG A 111 -1.35 -10.17 -9.73
CA ARG A 111 -1.17 -8.73 -10.05
C ARG A 111 -2.06 -7.79 -9.22
N PHE A 112 -3.29 -8.20 -8.91
CA PHE A 112 -4.22 -7.42 -8.10
C PHE A 112 -3.84 -7.40 -6.62
N GLU A 113 -3.43 -8.54 -6.08
CA GLU A 113 -2.98 -8.67 -4.69
C GLU A 113 -1.70 -7.87 -4.44
N ILE A 114 -0.81 -7.82 -5.44
CA ILE A 114 0.35 -6.94 -5.45
C ILE A 114 -0.05 -5.46 -5.33
N THR A 115 -1.06 -5.04 -6.09
CA THR A 115 -1.54 -3.65 -6.04
C THR A 115 -2.11 -3.30 -4.66
N ASP A 116 -2.89 -4.23 -4.07
CA ASP A 116 -3.41 -4.07 -2.70
C ASP A 116 -2.28 -4.07 -1.66
N LEU A 117 -1.27 -4.95 -1.83
CA LEU A 117 -0.10 -5.00 -0.96
C LEU A 117 0.66 -3.66 -0.96
N LEU A 118 0.94 -3.10 -2.14
CA LEU A 118 1.59 -1.78 -2.27
C LEU A 118 0.77 -0.68 -1.59
N GLY A 119 -0.56 -0.68 -1.78
CA GLY A 119 -1.47 0.25 -1.12
C GLY A 119 -1.44 0.13 0.42
N ARG A 120 -1.42 -1.10 0.94
CA ARG A 120 -1.31 -1.38 2.38
C ARG A 120 0.03 -0.93 2.96
N ILE A 121 1.14 -1.24 2.28
CA ILE A 121 2.49 -0.79 2.68
C ILE A 121 2.53 0.74 2.74
N HIS A 122 2.04 1.41 1.70
CA HIS A 122 1.98 2.88 1.67
C HIS A 122 1.15 3.43 2.82
N ALA A 123 -0.06 2.91 3.03
CA ALA A 123 -0.97 3.35 4.09
C ALA A 123 -0.36 3.17 5.49
N LEU A 124 0.21 2.00 5.77
CA LEU A 124 0.82 1.68 7.06
C LEU A 124 2.07 2.55 7.29
N GLY A 125 2.92 2.69 6.26
CA GLY A 125 4.14 3.50 6.30
C GLY A 125 3.88 5.00 6.53
N CYS A 126 2.81 5.55 5.95
CA CYS A 126 2.45 6.97 6.13
C CYS A 126 1.77 7.26 7.47
N TYR A 127 0.92 6.36 7.99
CA TYR A 127 -0.04 6.73 9.04
C TYR A 127 0.03 5.91 10.33
N ARG A 128 0.72 4.77 10.37
CA ARG A 128 0.68 3.84 11.52
C ARG A 128 2.03 3.52 12.14
N LEU A 129 3.12 4.12 11.66
CA LEU A 129 4.39 4.08 12.37
C LEU A 129 4.40 5.24 13.42
N PRO A 130 4.67 4.95 14.71
CA PRO A 130 5.81 4.14 15.16
C PRO A 130 5.44 2.88 15.98
N LEU A 131 6.10 1.74 15.73
CA LEU A 131 5.81 0.45 16.40
C LEU A 131 6.29 0.36 17.86
N THR A 132 6.84 1.42 18.45
CA THR A 132 7.47 1.37 19.79
C THR A 132 7.10 2.51 20.75
N SER A 133 6.16 3.40 20.42
CA SER A 133 5.76 4.44 21.38
C SER A 133 4.31 4.84 21.19
N SER A 134 3.60 4.96 22.30
CA SER A 134 2.17 5.23 22.50
C SER A 134 1.65 6.58 21.97
N HIS A 135 2.29 7.17 20.96
CA HIS A 135 1.94 8.47 20.40
C HIS A 135 1.66 8.38 18.89
N CYS A 136 0.45 7.93 18.54
CA CYS A 136 -0.17 8.21 17.24
C CYS A 136 -0.46 9.72 17.14
N THR A 137 0.43 10.51 16.52
CA THR A 137 0.25 11.99 16.47
C THR A 137 0.13 12.59 15.07
N GLY A 138 0.36 11.84 13.99
CA GLY A 138 0.25 12.38 12.61
C GLY A 138 -1.18 12.41 12.03
N GLN A 139 -2.01 11.40 12.34
CA GLN A 139 -3.34 11.21 11.71
C GLN A 139 -4.29 12.38 11.97
N ARG A 140 -4.29 12.92 13.20
CA ARG A 140 -5.21 13.98 13.64
C ARG A 140 -4.80 15.36 13.10
N GLN A 141 -3.51 15.65 12.97
CA GLN A 141 -3.02 16.94 12.48
C GLN A 141 -3.17 17.10 10.96
N LEU A 142 -3.24 16.01 10.21
CA LEU A 142 -3.36 16.02 8.74
C LEU A 142 -4.81 15.83 8.23
N GLY A 143 -5.78 15.64 9.12
CA GLY A 143 -7.17 15.31 8.73
C GLY A 143 -7.30 13.95 8.01
N ALA A 144 -6.28 13.10 8.08
CA ALA A 144 -6.20 11.84 7.37
C ALA A 144 -7.00 10.75 8.12
N TYR A 145 -8.33 10.82 8.00
CA TYR A 145 -9.22 9.76 8.48
C TYR A 145 -9.26 8.64 7.44
N TYR A 146 -8.80 7.45 7.82
CA TYR A 146 -8.90 6.26 6.98
C TYR A 146 -10.36 5.95 6.71
N THR A 147 -10.78 5.97 5.43
CA THR A 147 -12.11 5.49 5.06
C THR A 147 -12.08 3.96 5.08
N PRO A 148 -12.91 3.30 5.91
CA PRO A 148 -12.99 1.84 5.91
C PRO A 148 -13.30 1.30 4.52
N SER A 149 -12.63 0.25 4.09
CA SER A 149 -12.78 -0.30 2.72
C SER A 149 -14.23 -0.64 2.36
N GLY A 150 -15.02 -1.14 3.32
CA GLY A 150 -16.45 -1.38 3.13
C GLY A 150 -17.25 -0.12 2.85
N VAL A 151 -16.92 1.00 3.51
CA VAL A 151 -17.56 2.31 3.28
C VAL A 151 -17.15 2.86 1.92
N ALA A 152 -15.85 2.83 1.58
CA ALA A 152 -15.37 3.26 0.27
C ALA A 152 -16.05 2.45 -0.85
N ARG A 153 -16.09 1.12 -0.72
CA ARG A 153 -16.74 0.23 -1.70
C ARG A 153 -18.22 0.51 -1.82
N PHE A 154 -18.93 0.74 -0.71
CA PHE A 154 -20.35 1.10 -0.74
C PHE A 154 -20.58 2.41 -1.51
N ILE A 155 -19.80 3.46 -1.21
CA ILE A 155 -19.92 4.76 -1.88
C ILE A 155 -19.63 4.62 -3.37
N VAL A 156 -18.53 3.96 -3.74
CA VAL A 156 -18.14 3.78 -5.14
C VAL A 156 -19.16 2.93 -5.90
N ALA A 157 -19.68 1.85 -5.30
CA ALA A 157 -20.70 1.03 -5.92
C ALA A 157 -21.98 1.83 -6.21
N HIS A 158 -22.39 2.72 -5.30
CA HIS A 158 -23.51 3.62 -5.54
C HIS A 158 -23.20 4.66 -6.64
N ALA A 159 -22.00 5.25 -6.60
CA ALA A 159 -21.59 6.25 -7.58
C ALA A 159 -21.49 5.68 -9.01
N LEU A 160 -20.98 4.45 -9.15
CA LEU A 160 -20.80 3.78 -10.44
C LEU A 160 -22.00 2.92 -10.85
N ALA A 161 -23.05 2.80 -10.04
CA ALA A 161 -24.19 1.93 -10.31
C ALA A 161 -24.84 2.15 -11.71
N PRO A 162 -24.97 3.37 -12.25
CA PRO A 162 -25.48 3.56 -13.61
C PRO A 162 -24.60 2.86 -14.65
N THR A 163 -23.30 3.10 -14.63
CA THR A 163 -22.33 2.50 -15.54
C THR A 163 -22.26 0.98 -15.38
N LEU A 164 -22.21 0.46 -14.15
CA LEU A 164 -22.15 -0.99 -13.93
C LEU A 164 -23.42 -1.70 -14.43
N ARG A 165 -24.57 -1.02 -14.43
CA ARG A 165 -25.80 -1.54 -15.06
C ARG A 165 -25.71 -1.54 -16.58
N GLU A 166 -25.06 -0.57 -17.20
CA GLU A 166 -24.79 -0.58 -18.65
C GLU A 166 -23.87 -1.75 -19.03
N VAL A 167 -22.81 -1.97 -18.27
CA VAL A 167 -21.92 -3.13 -18.44
C VAL A 167 -22.71 -4.44 -18.35
N SER A 168 -23.61 -4.58 -17.36
CA SER A 168 -24.44 -5.79 -17.21
C SER A 168 -25.44 -6.03 -18.35
N ARG A 169 -25.74 -5.01 -19.16
CA ARG A 169 -26.63 -5.10 -20.33
C ARG A 169 -25.87 -5.34 -21.63
N ALA A 170 -24.55 -5.19 -21.61
CA ALA A 170 -23.72 -5.45 -22.77
C ALA A 170 -23.91 -6.91 -23.24
N GLN A 171 -23.99 -7.09 -24.55
CA GLN A 171 -24.22 -8.40 -25.17
C GLN A 171 -22.91 -9.14 -25.45
N SER A 172 -21.77 -8.47 -25.24
CA SER A 172 -20.44 -9.02 -25.46
C SER A 172 -19.41 -8.42 -24.50
N LEU A 173 -18.28 -9.10 -24.32
CA LEU A 173 -17.16 -8.60 -23.52
C LEU A 173 -16.57 -7.32 -24.14
N ASP A 174 -16.51 -7.22 -25.47
CA ASP A 174 -16.00 -6.02 -26.16
C ASP A 174 -16.87 -4.79 -25.87
N GLU A 175 -18.19 -4.95 -25.90
CA GLU A 175 -19.14 -3.88 -25.56
C GLU A 175 -19.02 -3.49 -24.07
N ALA A 176 -18.90 -4.47 -23.17
CA ALA A 176 -18.65 -4.23 -21.75
C ALA A 176 -17.33 -3.46 -21.51
N MET A 177 -16.26 -3.83 -22.22
CA MET A 177 -14.96 -3.16 -22.16
C MET A 177 -15.02 -1.73 -22.71
N GLN A 178 -15.80 -1.47 -23.76
CA GLN A 178 -16.02 -0.11 -24.26
C GLN A 178 -16.68 0.78 -23.21
N VAL A 179 -17.71 0.28 -22.52
CA VAL A 179 -18.35 1.02 -21.43
C VAL A 179 -17.35 1.32 -20.32
N ILE A 180 -16.61 0.30 -19.82
CA ILE A 180 -15.61 0.49 -18.75
C ILE A 180 -14.50 1.47 -19.15
N SER A 181 -13.98 1.37 -20.37
CA SER A 181 -12.88 2.23 -20.85
C SER A 181 -13.29 3.70 -21.03
N SER A 182 -14.59 3.98 -21.15
CA SER A 182 -15.13 5.34 -21.20
C SER A 182 -15.16 6.03 -19.83
N VAL A 183 -15.12 5.25 -18.74
CA VAL A 183 -15.22 5.80 -17.38
C VAL A 183 -13.98 6.62 -17.04
N ARG A 184 -14.20 7.75 -16.36
CA ARG A 184 -13.15 8.57 -15.77
C ARG A 184 -13.48 8.77 -14.28
N VAL A 185 -12.59 8.31 -13.41
CA VAL A 185 -12.73 8.47 -11.95
C VAL A 185 -11.67 9.45 -11.48
N LEU A 186 -12.10 10.46 -10.72
CA LEU A 186 -11.23 11.45 -10.09
C LEU A 186 -11.53 11.49 -8.60
N ASP A 187 -10.49 11.28 -7.79
CA ASP A 187 -10.52 11.51 -6.35
C ASP A 187 -9.43 12.55 -5.99
N PRO A 188 -9.79 13.82 -5.78
CA PRO A 188 -8.83 14.90 -5.55
C PRO A 188 -8.16 14.82 -4.17
N ALA A 189 -8.67 13.98 -3.27
CA ALA A 189 -8.14 13.78 -1.91
C ALA A 189 -7.91 12.27 -1.65
N CYS A 190 -7.35 11.58 -2.64
CA CYS A 190 -7.33 10.12 -2.66
C CYS A 190 -6.56 9.46 -1.51
N GLY A 191 -5.65 10.18 -0.85
CA GLY A 191 -4.88 9.67 0.28
C GLY A 191 -4.15 8.38 -0.11
N THR A 192 -4.55 7.25 0.48
CA THR A 192 -4.00 5.91 0.16
C THR A 192 -4.62 5.27 -1.08
N GLY A 193 -5.49 5.99 -1.81
CA GLY A 193 -6.15 5.55 -3.03
C GLY A 193 -7.36 4.63 -2.81
N VAL A 194 -7.94 4.56 -1.60
CA VAL A 194 -8.94 3.53 -1.26
C VAL A 194 -10.19 3.58 -2.16
N PHE A 195 -10.64 4.78 -2.57
CA PHE A 195 -11.75 4.92 -3.50
C PHE A 195 -11.38 4.49 -4.92
N LEU A 196 -10.17 4.80 -5.38
CA LEU A 196 -9.67 4.40 -6.71
C LEU A 196 -9.49 2.89 -6.80
N LEU A 197 -8.94 2.27 -5.75
CA LEU A 197 -8.82 0.81 -5.66
C LEU A 197 -10.20 0.14 -5.64
N ALA A 198 -11.16 0.69 -4.89
CA ALA A 198 -12.53 0.19 -4.89
C ALA A 198 -13.18 0.31 -6.27
N ALA A 199 -12.98 1.43 -6.98
CA ALA A 199 -13.49 1.64 -8.34
C ALA A 199 -12.92 0.62 -9.32
N ALA A 200 -11.59 0.48 -9.35
CA ALA A 200 -10.93 -0.50 -10.21
C ALA A 200 -11.39 -1.94 -9.92
N THR A 201 -11.57 -2.27 -8.63
CA THR A 201 -12.03 -3.60 -8.20
C THR A 201 -13.45 -3.88 -8.70
N LEU A 202 -14.37 -2.92 -8.53
CA LEU A 202 -15.77 -3.05 -8.97
C LEU A 202 -15.89 -3.13 -10.50
N MET A 203 -15.11 -2.31 -11.22
CA MET A 203 -15.07 -2.36 -12.68
C MET A 203 -14.59 -3.72 -13.17
N ARG A 204 -13.53 -4.27 -12.57
CA ARG A 204 -13.04 -5.61 -12.89
C ARG A 204 -14.11 -6.67 -12.65
N GLU A 205 -14.71 -6.69 -11.47
CA GLU A 205 -15.75 -7.67 -11.11
C GLU A 205 -16.96 -7.61 -12.04
N SER A 206 -17.25 -6.45 -12.62
CA SER A 206 -18.36 -6.30 -13.58
C SER A 206 -18.08 -6.90 -14.96
N LEU A 207 -16.82 -7.22 -15.28
CA LEU A 207 -16.42 -7.81 -16.55
C LEU A 207 -16.44 -9.36 -16.54
N GLY A 208 -16.68 -9.98 -15.39
CA GLY A 208 -16.62 -11.44 -15.21
C GLY A 208 -15.21 -11.95 -14.97
#